data_AF-A0A8H4KIF9-F1
#
_entry.id   AF-A0A8H4KIF9-F1
#
_cell.length_a   1.000
_cell.length_b   1.000
_cell.length_c   1.000
_cell.angle_alpha   90.00
_cell.angle_beta   90.00
_cell.angle_gamma   90.00
#
_symmetry.space_group_name_H-M   'P 1'
#
loop_
_entity.id
_entity.type
_entity.pdbx_description
1 polymer ?
#
loop_
_entity_poly.entity_id
_entity_poly.type
_entity_poly.pdbx_seq_one_letter_code
_entity_poly.pdbx_strand_id
1 'polypeptide(L)'
;MASKLEKAGAEHHDDENNDLAHLANQEEHELGKLESIKKYPQACLWALYAVWCILLVSFENQASGNIIGIPQFRKDFGYEYNGDYVLYAKWQSAFQGAPVASQVLVASSRVEAQT
;
A
#
# COMPACT_ATOMS: atom_id res chain seq x y z
N MET A 1 12.59 -16.57 -46.27
CA MET A 1 11.20 -16.11 -46.50
C MET A 1 10.40 -16.13 -45.20
N ALA A 2 10.39 -17.23 -44.46
CA ALA A 2 9.71 -17.33 -43.14
C ALA A 2 10.18 -16.29 -42.11
N SER A 3 11.49 -16.08 -41.92
CA SER A 3 11.99 -15.08 -40.95
C SER A 3 11.62 -13.64 -41.29
N LYS A 4 11.39 -13.35 -42.58
CA LYS A 4 11.00 -12.01 -43.05
C LYS A 4 9.50 -11.76 -42.80
N LEU A 5 8.70 -12.82 -42.79
CA LEU A 5 7.27 -12.78 -42.46
C LEU A 5 7.06 -12.69 -40.94
N GLU A 6 7.86 -13.42 -40.15
CA GLU A 6 7.83 -13.36 -38.68
C GLU A 6 8.25 -11.97 -38.18
N LYS A 7 9.34 -11.41 -38.73
CA LYS A 7 9.80 -10.07 -38.36
C LYS A 7 8.81 -8.97 -38.78
N ALA A 8 8.21 -9.10 -39.96
CA ALA A 8 7.17 -8.17 -40.42
C ALA A 8 5.89 -8.27 -39.58
N GLY A 9 5.52 -9.47 -39.11
CA GLY A 9 4.38 -9.66 -38.20
C GLY A 9 4.64 -9.11 -36.79
N ALA A 10 5.86 -9.22 -36.28
CA ALA A 10 6.27 -8.63 -35.01
C ALA A 10 6.30 -7.09 -35.08
N GLU A 11 6.94 -6.52 -36.11
CA GLU A 11 7.01 -5.06 -36.30
C GLU A 11 5.62 -4.45 -36.42
N HIS A 12 4.71 -5.06 -37.20
CA HIS A 12 3.38 -4.51 -37.43
C HIS A 12 2.46 -4.58 -36.19
N HIS A 13 2.66 -5.56 -35.30
CA HIS A 13 1.93 -5.69 -34.04
C HIS A 13 2.44 -4.71 -32.97
N ASP A 14 3.75 -4.47 -32.95
CA ASP A 14 4.37 -3.52 -32.02
C ASP A 14 4.02 -2.06 -32.39
N ASP A 15 3.97 -1.75 -33.69
CA ASP A 15 3.54 -0.43 -34.20
C ASP A 15 2.07 -0.15 -33.85
N GLU A 16 1.17 -1.11 -34.07
CA GLU A 16 -0.26 -0.97 -33.76
C GLU A 16 -0.48 -0.80 -32.24
N ASN A 17 0.22 -1.57 -31.41
CA ASN A 17 0.12 -1.46 -29.95
C ASN A 17 0.67 -0.12 -29.42
N ASN A 18 1.74 0.39 -30.04
CA ASN A 18 2.30 1.70 -29.69
C ASN A 18 1.34 2.84 -30.07
N ASP A 19 0.72 2.78 -31.25
CA ASP A 19 -0.29 3.75 -31.69
C ASP A 19 -1.53 3.75 -30.79
N LEU A 20 -2.02 2.57 -30.38
CA LEU A 20 -3.10 2.43 -29.41
C LEU A 20 -2.74 3.02 -28.04
N ALA A 21 -1.51 2.80 -27.56
CA ALA A 21 -1.04 3.37 -26.30
C ALA A 21 -0.96 4.90 -26.37
N HIS A 22 -0.49 5.46 -27.50
CA HIS A 22 -0.43 6.90 -27.71
C HIS A 22 -1.83 7.54 -27.76
N LEU A 23 -2.78 6.91 -28.44
CA LEU A 23 -4.17 7.36 -28.52
C LEU A 23 -4.87 7.31 -27.15
N ALA A 24 -4.72 6.21 -26.42
CA ALA A 24 -5.27 6.09 -25.07
C ALA A 24 -4.69 7.15 -24.12
N ASN A 25 -3.39 7.43 -24.20
CA ASN A 25 -2.75 8.46 -23.38
C ASN A 25 -3.20 9.89 -23.75
N GLN A 26 -3.45 10.16 -25.04
CA GLN A 26 -4.05 11.42 -25.47
C GLN A 26 -5.48 11.58 -24.95
N GLU A 27 -6.32 10.53 -25.08
CA GLU A 27 -7.67 10.55 -24.53
C GLU A 27 -7.67 10.75 -23.00
N GLU A 28 -6.75 10.12 -22.27
CA GLU A 28 -6.60 10.31 -20.82
C GLU A 28 -6.19 11.73 -20.46
N HIS A 29 -5.31 12.35 -21.24
CA HIS A 29 -4.88 13.74 -21.03
C HIS A 29 -5.98 14.76 -21.32
N GLU A 30 -6.89 14.45 -22.26
CA GLU A 30 -8.04 15.29 -22.58
C GLU A 30 -9.21 15.09 -21.61
N LEU A 31 -9.24 13.97 -20.87
CA LEU A 31 -10.29 13.68 -19.90
C LEU A 31 -10.14 14.53 -18.64
N GLY A 32 -11.13 15.39 -18.38
CA GLY A 32 -11.18 16.20 -17.16
C GLY A 32 -11.40 15.35 -15.90
N LYS A 33 -10.85 15.78 -14.75
CA LYS A 33 -10.90 15.04 -13.47
C LYS A 33 -12.30 14.53 -13.08
N LEU A 34 -13.34 15.34 -13.29
CA LEU A 34 -14.73 14.96 -12.98
C LEU A 34 -15.32 13.99 -14.02
N GLU A 35 -14.92 14.11 -15.28
CA GLU A 35 -15.29 13.19 -16.36
C GLU A 35 -14.67 11.82 -16.12
N SER A 36 -13.40 11.76 -15.69
CA SER A 36 -12.71 10.50 -15.36
C SER A 36 -13.39 9.72 -14.25
N ILE A 37 -13.87 10.40 -13.20
CA ILE A 37 -14.59 9.75 -12.09
C ILE A 37 -15.91 9.13 -12.58
N LYS A 38 -16.63 9.82 -13.49
CA LYS A 38 -17.87 9.31 -14.07
C LYS A 38 -17.64 8.18 -15.08
N LYS A 39 -16.57 8.26 -15.87
CA LYS A 39 -16.21 7.26 -16.89
C LYS A 39 -15.67 5.97 -16.25
N TYR A 40 -14.92 6.08 -15.15
CA TYR A 40 -14.25 4.94 -14.50
C TYR A 40 -14.55 4.80 -12.99
N PRO A 41 -15.82 4.68 -12.58
CA PRO A 41 -16.19 4.69 -11.16
C PRO A 41 -15.60 3.50 -10.38
N GLN A 42 -15.47 2.33 -11.01
CA GLN A 42 -14.88 1.14 -10.38
C GLN A 42 -13.39 1.34 -10.10
N ALA A 43 -12.64 1.88 -11.07
CA ALA A 43 -11.21 2.17 -10.89
C ALA A 43 -10.99 3.20 -9.78
N CYS A 44 -11.81 4.26 -9.74
CA CYS A 44 -11.78 5.25 -8.66
C CYS A 44 -12.08 4.62 -7.29
N LEU A 45 -13.05 3.69 -7.22
CA LEU A 45 -13.39 3.01 -5.98
C LEU A 45 -12.22 2.15 -5.47
N TRP A 46 -11.59 1.37 -6.35
CA TRP A 46 -10.41 0.59 -6.00
C TRP A 46 -9.22 1.46 -5.58
N ALA A 47 -9.00 2.59 -6.25
CA ALA A 47 -7.97 3.55 -5.87
C ALA A 47 -8.24 4.16 -4.48
N LEU A 48 -9.48 4.59 -4.21
CA LEU A 48 -9.88 5.09 -2.90
C LEU A 48 -9.73 4.02 -1.81
N TYR A 49 -10.10 2.79 -2.10
CA TYR A 49 -9.93 1.66 -1.18
C TYR A 49 -8.46 1.41 -0.87
N ALA A 50 -7.58 1.42 -1.88
CA ALA A 50 -6.14 1.27 -1.68
C ALA A 50 -5.57 2.41 -0.81
N VAL A 51 -5.94 3.66 -1.08
CA VAL A 51 -5.53 4.82 -0.26
C VAL A 51 -6.03 4.66 1.18
N TRP A 52 -7.29 4.26 1.36
CA TRP A 52 -7.87 4.02 2.68
C TRP A 52 -7.09 2.96 3.47
N CYS A 53 -6.73 1.84 2.84
CA CYS A 53 -5.91 0.81 3.47
C CYS A 53 -4.54 1.35 3.92
N ILE A 54 -3.88 2.17 3.09
CA ILE A 54 -2.59 2.79 3.45
C ILE A 54 -2.75 3.72 4.65
N LEU A 55 -3.82 4.52 4.69
CA LEU A 55 -4.11 5.41 5.82
C LEU A 55 -4.35 4.63 7.12
N LEU A 56 -5.08 3.52 7.07
CA LEU A 56 -5.30 2.66 8.23
C LEU A 56 -4.00 2.09 8.79
N VAL A 57 -3.12 1.58 7.91
CA VAL A 57 -1.81 1.06 8.33
C VAL A 57 -0.97 2.16 9.00
N SER A 58 -0.96 3.37 8.42
CA SER A 58 -0.25 4.51 9.02
C SER A 58 -0.83 4.91 10.37
N PHE A 59 -2.16 4.95 10.48
CA PHE A 59 -2.85 5.27 11.72
C PHE A 59 -2.53 4.25 12.83
N GLU A 60 -2.57 2.95 12.54
CA GLU A 60 -2.31 1.90 13.54
C GLU A 60 -0.86 1.95 14.06
N ASN A 61 0.11 2.21 13.18
CA ASN A 61 1.51 2.40 13.58
C ASN A 61 1.66 3.55 14.59
N GLN A 62 0.98 4.68 14.36
CA GLN A 62 1.03 5.82 15.28
C GLN A 62 0.25 5.57 16.57
N ALA A 63 -0.95 5.00 16.48
CA ALA A 63 -1.79 4.69 17.64
C ALA A 63 -1.08 3.75 18.63
N SER A 64 -0.36 2.75 18.11
CA SER A 64 0.39 1.79 18.92
C SER A 64 1.50 2.46 19.75
N GLY A 65 2.21 3.45 19.17
CA GLY A 65 3.20 4.24 19.91
C GLY A 65 2.59 5.20 20.92
N ASN A 66 1.42 5.77 20.63
CA ASN A 66 0.78 6.75 21.50
C ASN A 66 0.23 6.12 22.79
N ILE A 67 -0.32 4.90 22.73
CA ILE A 67 -0.92 4.20 23.88
C ILE A 67 0.07 4.04 25.04
N ILE A 68 1.32 3.66 24.76
CA ILE A 68 2.36 3.47 25.78
C ILE A 68 2.83 4.79 26.42
N GLY A 69 2.48 5.92 25.80
CA GLY A 69 2.69 7.28 26.29
C GLY A 69 1.69 7.72 27.36
N ILE A 70 0.50 7.10 27.41
CA ILE A 70 -0.62 7.54 28.25
C ILE A 70 -0.33 7.25 29.72
N PRO A 71 -0.31 8.26 30.62
CA PRO A 71 -0.01 8.05 32.04
C PRO A 71 -0.97 7.08 32.72
N GLN A 72 -2.25 7.14 32.38
CA GLN A 72 -3.26 6.24 32.95
C GLN A 72 -3.02 4.78 32.52
N PHE A 73 -2.65 4.55 31.26
CA PHE A 73 -2.33 3.21 30.77
C PHE A 73 -1.15 2.59 31.53
N ARG A 74 -0.14 3.40 31.89
CA ARG A 74 1.00 2.97 32.71
C ARG A 74 0.59 2.65 34.14
N LYS A 75 -0.36 3.38 34.71
CA LYS A 75 -0.92 3.09 36.04
C LYS A 75 -1.69 1.77 36.05
N ASP A 76 -2.49 1.53 35.01
CA ASP A 76 -3.37 0.37 34.94
C ASP A 76 -2.62 -0.93 34.57
N PHE A 77 -1.60 -0.86 33.71
CA PHE A 77 -0.91 -2.02 33.15
C PHE A 77 0.59 -2.10 33.46
N GLY A 78 1.13 -1.12 34.18
CA GLY A 78 2.55 -1.03 34.56
C GLY A 78 2.81 -1.39 36.01
N TYR A 79 3.89 -0.82 36.55
CA TYR A 79 4.28 -0.96 37.95
C TYR A 79 4.96 0.32 38.44
N GLU A 80 4.91 0.54 39.76
CA GLU A 80 5.56 1.69 40.39
C GLU A 80 7.07 1.53 40.38
N TYR A 81 7.77 2.57 39.97
CA TYR A 81 9.22 2.66 39.93
C TYR A 81 9.65 4.11 40.19
N ASN A 82 10.41 4.34 41.26
CA ASN A 82 10.92 5.67 41.64
C ASN A 82 9.84 6.76 41.74
N GLY A 83 8.64 6.43 42.25
CA GLY A 83 7.54 7.37 42.44
C GLY A 83 6.75 7.71 41.17
N ASP A 84 7.01 7.02 40.06
CA ASP A 84 6.18 7.07 38.84
C ASP A 84 5.81 5.65 38.37
N TYR A 85 4.88 5.55 37.42
CA TYR A 85 4.45 4.28 36.84
C TYR A 85 5.12 4.04 35.49
N VAL A 86 5.84 2.92 35.40
CA VAL A 86 6.52 2.49 34.17
C VAL A 86 5.86 1.25 33.60
N LEU A 87 5.88 1.13 32.27
CA LEU A 87 5.24 0.03 31.57
C LEU A 87 6.21 -1.15 31.42
N TYR A 88 5.75 -2.37 31.66
CA TYR A 88 6.56 -3.57 31.40
C TYR A 88 7.06 -3.61 29.96
N ALA A 89 8.31 -4.06 29.77
CA ALA A 89 8.93 -4.19 28.45
C ALA A 89 8.09 -5.02 27.48
N LYS A 90 7.40 -6.07 27.96
CA LYS A 90 6.51 -6.91 27.14
C LYS A 90 5.42 -6.11 26.42
N TRP A 91 4.84 -5.10 27.07
CA TRP A 91 3.82 -4.26 26.45
C TRP A 91 4.44 -3.34 25.41
N GLN A 92 5.60 -2.73 25.72
CA GLN A 92 6.32 -1.88 24.78
C GLN A 92 6.69 -2.65 23.50
N SER A 93 7.22 -3.86 23.65
CA SER A 93 7.55 -4.75 22.53
C SER A 93 6.32 -5.22 21.77
N ALA A 94 5.19 -5.50 22.44
CA ALA A 94 3.97 -5.90 21.77
C ALA A 94 3.44 -4.78 20.85
N PHE A 95 3.30 -3.55 21.35
CA PHE A 95 2.76 -2.44 20.58
C PHE A 95 3.70 -1.94 19.48
N GLN A 96 5.01 -1.95 19.70
CA GLN A 96 5.96 -1.49 18.67
C GLN A 96 6.36 -2.61 17.70
N GLY A 97 6.42 -3.86 18.18
CA GLY A 97 6.92 -4.99 17.41
C GLY A 97 5.85 -5.68 16.56
N ALA A 98 4.60 -5.77 17.03
CA ALA A 98 3.55 -6.46 16.28
C ALA A 98 3.29 -5.84 14.88
N PRO A 99 3.20 -4.50 14.72
CA PRO A 99 3.01 -3.91 13.39
C PRO A 99 4.18 -4.21 12.44
N VAL A 100 5.41 -4.20 12.96
CA VAL A 100 6.62 -4.53 12.18
C VAL A 100 6.62 -5.99 11.76
N ALA A 101 6.29 -6.91 12.67
CA ALA A 101 6.21 -8.34 12.37
C ALA A 101 5.19 -8.63 11.26
N SER A 102 4.02 -7.98 11.31
CA SER A 102 3.00 -8.10 10.26
C SER A 102 3.52 -7.67 8.89
N GLN A 103 4.28 -6.57 8.82
CA GLN A 103 4.87 -6.11 7.55
C GLN A 103 5.91 -7.09 7.01
N VAL A 104 6.73 -7.69 7.87
CA VAL A 104 7.69 -8.73 7.47
C VAL A 104 6.98 -9.94 6.88
N LEU A 105 5.92 -10.43 7.54
CA LEU A 105 5.14 -11.57 7.04
C LEU A 105 4.50 -11.29 5.67
N VAL A 106 3.97 -10.07 5.46
CA VAL A 106 3.42 -9.66 4.17
C VAL A 106 4.50 -9.53 3.10
N ALA A 107 5.69 -9.05 3.45
CA ALA A 107 6.80 -8.97 2.52
C ALA A 107 7.28 -10.38 2.11
N SER A 108 7.40 -11.30 3.07
CA SER A 108 7.81 -12.69 2.82
C SER A 108 6.85 -13.43 1.88
N SER A 109 5.53 -13.29 2.08
CA SER A 109 4.55 -13.94 1.21
C SER A 109 4.58 -13.42 -0.24
N ARG A 110 5.03 -12.18 -0.45
CA ARG A 110 5.22 -11.61 -1.80
C ARG A 110 6.46 -12.15 -2.49
N VAL A 111 7.53 -12.46 -1.74
CA VAL A 111 8.77 -13.02 -2.29
C VAL A 111 8.54 -14.44 -2.79
N GLU A 112 7.81 -15.27 -2.03
CA GLU A 112 7.49 -16.66 -2.40
C GLU A 112 6.63 -16.74 -3.67
N ALA A 113 5.79 -15.74 -3.94
CA ALA A 113 4.97 -15.68 -5.15
C ALA A 113 5.76 -15.28 -6.41
N GLN A 114 7.01 -14.82 -6.28
CA GLN A 114 7.86 -14.39 -7.38
C GLN A 114 8.96 -15.40 -7.76
N THR A 115 9.10 -16.49 -7.00
CA THR A 115 10.02 -17.61 -7.25
C THR A 115 9.31 -18.84 -7.77
#